data_AF-A0A939W8F5-F1
#
_entry.id   AF-A0A939W8F5-F1
#
_cell.length_a   1.000
_cell.length_b   1.000
_cell.length_c   1.000
_cell.angle_alpha   90.00
_cell.angle_beta   90.00
_cell.angle_gamma   90.00
#
_symmetry.space_group_name_H-M   'P 1'
#
loop_
_entity.id
_entity.type
_entity.pdbx_description
1 polymer ?
#
loop_
_entity_poly.entity_id
_entity_poly.type
_entity_poly.pdbx_seq_one_letter_code
_entity_poly.pdbx_strand_id
1 'polypeptide(L)'
;MSKIIGIDLGTTNSCVAVMEGGQPTVIANAEGSRTTPSVVAFTKTGERIVGESAKRQAVTNSDKTISSIKRHMGTDFRVAIDDKKFTPQEISAMILQKLKADAEAYLGEKVTEAVITVPAYFNDAQRQATKDAGKIAGLDVKRIINEPTAAALAYGLDNEKEQKIMVYDLGGGTFDVSIIDIGDGVIEVLATNGDTRLGGDDFDE
;
A
#
# COMPACT_ATOMS: atom_id res chain seq x y z
N MET A 1 22.25 -3.41 -10.77
CA MET A 1 20.95 -2.69 -10.80
C MET A 1 20.32 -2.90 -9.44
N SER A 2 19.76 -1.87 -8.80
CA SER A 2 19.05 -2.11 -7.54
C SER A 2 17.86 -3.03 -7.81
N LYS A 3 17.51 -3.89 -6.86
CA LYS A 3 16.26 -4.65 -6.98
C LYS A 3 15.07 -3.69 -7.02
N ILE A 4 14.05 -4.07 -7.79
CA ILE A 4 12.73 -3.42 -7.79
C ILE A 4 11.88 -4.16 -6.75
N ILE A 5 11.29 -3.43 -5.81
CA ILE A 5 10.38 -4.00 -4.81
C ILE A 5 8.92 -3.84 -5.24
N GLY A 6 8.08 -4.80 -4.88
CA GLY A 6 6.62 -4.70 -4.98
C GLY A 6 6.07 -4.24 -3.64
N ILE A 7 5.26 -3.18 -3.64
CA ILE A 7 4.65 -2.63 -2.43
C ILE A 7 3.13 -2.71 -2.57
N ASP A 8 2.52 -3.40 -1.62
CA ASP A 8 1.11 -3.24 -1.34
C ASP A 8 0.91 -2.12 -0.33
N LEU A 9 0.40 -0.97 -0.78
CA LEU A 9 0.12 0.18 0.07
C LEU A 9 -1.35 0.16 0.46
N GLY A 10 -1.75 -0.65 1.44
CA GLY A 10 -3.15 -0.80 1.83
C GLY A 10 -3.67 0.28 2.78
N THR A 11 -5.00 0.35 2.93
CA THR A 11 -5.68 1.33 3.82
C THR A 11 -5.32 1.11 5.28
N THR A 12 -5.31 -0.15 5.73
CA THR A 12 -5.07 -0.52 7.14
C THR A 12 -3.66 -1.06 7.35
N ASN A 13 -3.17 -1.90 6.45
CA ASN A 13 -1.83 -2.47 6.49
C ASN A 13 -1.16 -2.33 5.13
N SER A 14 0.16 -2.30 5.13
CA SER A 14 1.00 -2.34 3.93
C SER A 14 1.96 -3.53 4.00
N CYS A 15 2.38 -4.01 2.83
CA CYS A 15 3.29 -5.14 2.68
C CYS A 15 4.35 -4.82 1.62
N VAL A 16 5.54 -5.40 1.74
CA VAL A 16 6.60 -5.26 0.76
C VAL A 16 7.19 -6.63 0.41
N ALA A 17 7.39 -6.85 -0.89
CA ALA A 17 7.95 -8.09 -1.44
C ALA A 17 9.03 -7.78 -2.48
N VAL A 18 9.89 -8.77 -2.72
CA VAL A 18 10.98 -8.69 -3.71
C VAL A 18 11.12 -10.02 -4.43
N MET A 19 11.63 -10.01 -5.65
CA MET A 19 11.97 -11.24 -6.38
C MET A 19 13.34 -11.77 -5.96
N GLU A 20 13.41 -13.01 -5.52
CA GLU A 20 14.64 -13.73 -5.18
C GLU A 20 14.67 -15.09 -5.85
N GLY A 21 15.71 -15.38 -6.64
CA GLY A 21 15.83 -16.68 -7.33
C GLY A 21 14.65 -17.00 -8.25
N GLY A 22 13.95 -15.98 -8.77
CA GLY A 22 12.75 -16.16 -9.60
C GLY A 22 11.46 -16.40 -8.81
N GLN A 23 11.49 -16.33 -7.47
CA GLN A 23 10.32 -16.48 -6.61
C GLN A 23 10.02 -15.16 -5.86
N PRO A 24 8.74 -14.82 -5.66
CA PRO A 24 8.37 -13.68 -4.83
C PRO A 24 8.57 -14.00 -3.34
N THR A 25 9.34 -13.15 -2.65
CA THR A 25 9.58 -13.24 -1.20
C THR A 25 9.00 -12.01 -0.51
N VAL A 26 8.11 -12.23 0.47
CA VAL A 26 7.61 -11.16 1.35
C VAL A 26 8.66 -10.86 2.42
N ILE A 27 9.02 -9.58 2.56
CA ILE A 27 10.03 -9.12 3.51
C ILE A 27 9.35 -8.85 4.86
N ALA A 28 9.92 -9.38 5.94
CA ALA A 28 9.50 -9.02 7.29
C ALA A 28 10.02 -7.63 7.66
N ASN A 29 9.21 -6.83 8.32
CA ASN A 29 9.60 -5.54 8.87
C ASN A 29 10.54 -5.70 10.08
N ALA A 30 11.10 -4.58 10.56
CA ALA A 30 11.96 -4.56 11.75
C ALA A 30 11.32 -5.20 13.00
N GLU A 31 10.00 -5.26 13.06
CA GLU A 31 9.22 -5.87 14.15
C GLU A 31 8.99 -7.39 13.94
N GLY A 32 9.45 -7.98 12.84
CA GLY A 32 9.31 -9.39 12.51
C GLY A 32 7.97 -9.77 11.86
N SER A 33 7.09 -8.80 11.59
CA SER A 33 5.81 -9.00 10.90
C SER A 33 5.98 -8.88 9.39
N ARG A 34 5.18 -9.62 8.62
CA ARG A 34 5.13 -9.51 7.15
C ARG A 34 4.27 -8.35 6.66
N THR A 35 3.51 -7.73 7.55
CA THR A 35 2.71 -6.55 7.27
C THR A 35 3.02 -5.46 8.29
N THR A 36 2.97 -4.22 7.83
CA THR A 36 3.19 -3.01 8.63
C THR A 36 1.90 -2.20 8.63
N PRO A 37 1.34 -1.83 9.81
CA PRO A 37 0.18 -0.96 9.85
C PRO A 37 0.40 0.36 9.08
N SER A 38 -0.58 0.76 8.29
CA SER A 38 -0.60 2.02 7.53
C SER A 38 -0.96 3.20 8.45
N VAL A 39 -0.19 3.33 9.54
CA VAL A 39 -0.40 4.30 10.62
C VAL A 39 0.87 5.10 10.81
N VAL A 40 0.72 6.41 10.91
CA VAL A 40 1.81 7.36 11.16
C VAL A 40 1.46 8.13 12.42
N ALA A 41 2.41 8.32 13.32
CA ALA A 41 2.21 9.16 14.50
C ALA A 41 3.39 10.09 14.73
N PHE A 42 3.08 11.28 15.25
CA PHE A 42 4.06 12.27 15.67
C PHE A 42 4.11 12.30 17.19
N THR A 43 5.27 12.00 17.77
CA THR A 43 5.47 12.00 19.22
C THR A 43 5.49 13.43 19.77
N LYS A 44 5.44 13.57 21.09
CA LYS A 44 5.56 14.89 21.76
C LYS A 44 6.89 15.59 21.48
N THR A 45 7.94 14.85 21.14
CA THR A 45 9.26 15.41 20.77
C THR A 45 9.35 15.79 19.29
N GLY A 46 8.27 15.59 18.52
CA GLY A 46 8.25 15.83 17.07
C GLY A 46 8.86 14.69 16.25
N GLU A 47 9.24 13.59 16.87
CA GLU A 47 9.70 12.40 16.16
C GLU A 47 8.53 11.72 15.45
N ARG A 48 8.79 11.26 14.23
CA ARG A 48 7.81 10.49 13.46
C ARG A 48 8.05 9.01 13.66
N ILE A 49 7.00 8.30 14.06
CA ILE A 49 6.97 6.84 14.10
C ILE A 49 5.88 6.28 13.17
N VAL A 50 6.09 5.07 12.66
CA VAL A 50 5.25 4.44 11.63
C VAL A 50 5.02 2.97 12.01
N GLY A 51 3.89 2.40 11.61
CA GLY A 51 3.61 0.98 11.80
C GLY A 51 3.11 0.65 13.20
N GLU A 52 3.54 -0.50 13.74
CA GLU A 52 3.11 -1.01 15.05
C GLU A 52 3.35 -0.01 16.17
N SER A 53 4.51 0.65 16.17
CA SER A 53 4.84 1.67 17.17
C SER A 53 3.87 2.85 17.14
N ALA A 54 3.41 3.26 15.95
CA ALA A 54 2.39 4.31 15.81
C ALA A 54 1.00 3.80 16.25
N LYS A 55 0.61 2.60 15.83
CA LYS A 55 -0.68 1.98 16.17
C LYS A 55 -0.86 1.81 17.69
N ARG A 56 0.18 1.39 18.42
CA ARG A 56 0.14 1.17 19.88
C ARG A 56 -0.22 2.41 20.70
N GLN A 57 0.11 3.60 20.21
CA GLN A 57 -0.18 4.85 20.91
C GLN A 57 -1.40 5.59 20.35
N ALA A 58 -2.15 5.01 19.40
CA ALA A 58 -3.27 5.68 18.75
C ALA A 58 -4.35 6.13 19.75
N VAL A 59 -4.55 5.39 20.84
CA VAL A 59 -5.52 5.73 21.89
C VAL A 59 -5.05 6.91 22.77
N THR A 60 -3.76 6.95 23.10
CA THR A 60 -3.20 7.96 24.02
C THR A 60 -2.64 9.19 23.31
N ASN A 61 -2.47 9.12 21.99
CA ASN A 61 -1.94 10.16 21.12
C ASN A 61 -2.81 10.32 19.85
N SER A 62 -4.13 10.30 20.01
CA SER A 62 -5.10 10.33 18.91
C SER A 62 -4.90 11.51 17.97
N ASP A 63 -4.73 12.71 18.52
CA ASP A 63 -4.67 13.96 17.75
C ASP A 63 -3.44 14.06 16.84
N LYS A 64 -2.41 13.26 17.13
CA LYS A 64 -1.17 13.19 16.35
C LYS A 64 -0.94 11.83 15.70
N THR A 65 -1.96 10.99 15.66
CA THR A 65 -1.90 9.67 15.01
C THR A 65 -2.86 9.65 13.83
N ILE A 66 -2.33 9.31 12.66
CA ILE A 66 -3.03 9.27 11.39
C ILE A 66 -3.15 7.82 10.95
N SER A 67 -4.37 7.35 10.79
CA SER A 67 -4.73 6.07 10.18
C SER A 67 -5.51 6.29 8.89
N SER A 68 -5.63 5.24 8.07
CA SER A 68 -6.51 5.20 6.89
C SER A 68 -6.33 6.35 5.89
N ILE A 69 -5.13 6.95 5.82
CA ILE A 69 -4.86 8.12 4.97
C ILE A 69 -5.10 7.83 3.48
N LYS A 70 -5.03 6.56 3.08
CA LYS A 70 -5.30 6.10 1.71
C LYS A 70 -6.69 6.52 1.21
N ARG A 71 -7.67 6.64 2.11
CA ARG A 71 -9.03 7.13 1.80
C ARG A 71 -9.06 8.57 1.27
N HIS A 72 -8.02 9.35 1.54
CA HIS A 72 -7.91 10.76 1.15
C HIS A 72 -6.97 10.99 -0.04
N MET A 73 -6.37 9.94 -0.61
CA MET A 73 -5.49 10.08 -1.78
C MET A 73 -6.22 10.75 -2.95
N GLY A 74 -5.52 11.60 -3.69
CA GLY A 74 -6.08 12.34 -4.83
C GLY A 74 -7.01 13.51 -4.46
N THR A 75 -7.10 13.88 -3.17
CA THR A 75 -7.91 15.01 -2.69
C THR A 75 -7.03 16.19 -2.22
N ASP A 76 -7.68 17.32 -1.90
CA ASP A 76 -7.06 18.50 -1.27
C ASP A 76 -6.99 18.41 0.25
N PHE A 77 -7.39 17.28 0.84
CA PHE A 77 -7.35 17.03 2.28
C PHE A 77 -5.96 17.33 2.86
N ARG A 78 -5.94 17.80 4.11
CA ARG A 78 -4.71 18.08 4.85
C ARG A 78 -4.88 17.64 6.30
N VAL A 79 -3.89 16.93 6.81
CA VAL A 79 -3.77 16.65 8.25
C VAL A 79 -2.96 17.78 8.88
N ALA A 80 -3.51 18.44 9.89
CA ALA A 80 -2.77 19.39 10.71
C ALA A 80 -2.12 18.66 11.89
N ILE A 81 -0.80 18.80 12.03
CA ILE A 81 -0.04 18.28 13.16
C ILE A 81 0.82 19.44 13.67
N ASP A 82 0.50 19.91 14.89
CA ASP A 82 1.05 21.15 15.42
C ASP A 82 0.89 22.30 14.40
N ASP A 83 1.97 23.00 14.05
CA ASP A 83 1.95 24.12 13.10
C ASP A 83 2.12 23.69 11.63
N LYS A 84 2.16 22.38 11.35
CA LYS A 84 2.41 21.84 10.00
C LYS A 84 1.15 21.21 9.42
N LYS A 85 1.00 21.34 8.10
CA LYS A 85 -0.05 20.67 7.34
C LYS A 85 0.59 19.67 6.39
N PHE A 86 0.11 18.44 6.43
CA PHE A 86 0.58 17.34 5.60
C PHE A 86 -0.50 16.91 4.62
N THR A 87 -0.09 16.65 3.39
CA THR A 87 -0.89 16.03 2.34
C THR A 87 -1.01 14.52 2.55
N PRO A 88 -2.05 13.87 1.99
CA PRO A 88 -2.13 12.41 1.95
C PRO A 88 -0.87 11.76 1.38
N GLN A 89 -0.31 12.36 0.32
CA GLN A 89 0.89 11.91 -0.35
C GLN A 89 2.11 11.93 0.59
N GLU A 90 2.26 13.00 1.38
CA GLU A 90 3.35 13.11 2.35
C GLU A 90 3.23 12.07 3.46
N ILE A 91 2.03 11.86 4.01
CA ILE A 91 1.81 10.83 5.05
C ILE A 91 2.03 9.42 4.48
N SER A 92 1.48 9.11 3.30
CA SER A 92 1.72 7.84 2.61
C SER A 92 3.20 7.64 2.28
N ALA A 93 3.94 8.70 1.92
CA ALA A 93 5.38 8.62 1.71
C ALA A 93 6.12 8.22 2.99
N MET A 94 5.62 8.57 4.18
CA MET A 94 6.21 8.12 5.45
C MET A 94 6.10 6.62 5.64
N ILE A 95 4.96 6.04 5.24
CA ILE A 95 4.72 4.60 5.23
C ILE A 95 5.67 3.92 4.22
N LEU A 96 5.74 4.45 3.00
CA LEU A 96 6.63 3.94 1.95
C LEU A 96 8.11 4.02 2.35
N GLN A 97 8.53 5.06 3.08
CA GLN A 97 9.89 5.17 3.60
C GLN A 97 10.22 4.09 4.64
N LYS A 98 9.27 3.72 5.51
CA LYS A 98 9.45 2.60 6.45
C LYS A 98 9.60 1.27 5.70
N LEU A 99 8.72 0.99 4.74
CA LEU A 99 8.76 -0.23 3.93
C LEU A 99 10.05 -0.32 3.11
N LYS A 100 10.50 0.80 2.52
CA LYS A 100 11.79 0.90 1.85
C LYS A 100 12.94 0.59 2.80
N ALA A 101 12.97 1.20 3.99
CA ALA A 101 14.03 0.98 4.96
C ALA A 101 14.09 -0.48 5.44
N ASP A 102 12.93 -1.11 5.65
CA ASP A 102 12.84 -2.54 5.99
C ASP A 102 13.38 -3.42 4.84
N ALA A 103 13.03 -3.09 3.60
CA ALA A 103 13.54 -3.80 2.42
C ALA A 103 15.05 -3.62 2.23
N GLU A 104 15.58 -2.41 2.43
CA GLU A 104 17.02 -2.12 2.37
C GLU A 104 17.79 -2.89 3.46
N ALA A 105 17.25 -2.96 4.68
CA ALA A 105 17.84 -3.72 5.77
C ALA A 105 17.89 -5.23 5.46
N TYR A 106 16.84 -5.78 4.86
CA TYR A 106 16.78 -7.18 4.44
C TYR A 106 17.76 -7.49 3.29
N LEU A 107 17.83 -6.60 2.29
CA LEU A 107 18.64 -6.81 1.09
C LEU A 107 20.13 -6.49 1.29
N GLY A 108 20.47 -5.65 2.27
CA GLY A 108 21.83 -5.16 2.49
C GLY A 108 22.31 -4.13 1.45
N GLU A 109 21.40 -3.61 0.62
CA GLU A 109 21.67 -2.62 -0.41
C GLU A 109 20.55 -1.57 -0.50
N LYS A 110 20.82 -0.45 -1.17
CA LYS A 110 19.81 0.60 -1.38
C LYS A 110 18.74 0.16 -2.38
N VAL A 111 17.49 0.55 -2.09
CA VAL A 111 16.33 0.32 -2.96
C VAL A 111 15.86 1.66 -3.49
N THR A 112 15.90 1.83 -4.82
CA THR A 112 15.51 3.09 -5.47
C THR A 112 14.29 2.94 -6.36
N GLU A 113 13.81 1.74 -6.62
CA GLU A 113 12.76 1.48 -7.61
C GLU A 113 11.65 0.61 -7.02
N ALA A 114 10.40 0.91 -7.38
CA ALA A 114 9.25 0.17 -6.87
C ALA A 114 8.11 0.05 -7.89
N VAL A 115 7.32 -1.00 -7.72
CA VAL A 115 5.95 -1.13 -8.24
C VAL A 115 5.00 -0.99 -7.04
N ILE A 116 3.97 -0.15 -7.16
CA ILE A 116 3.03 0.10 -6.06
C ILE A 116 1.62 -0.29 -6.49
N THR A 117 0.90 -1.01 -5.64
CA THR A 117 -0.50 -1.37 -5.87
C THR A 117 -1.46 -0.21 -5.57
N VAL A 118 -2.60 -0.19 -6.25
CA VAL A 118 -3.74 0.68 -5.93
C VAL A 118 -5.05 -0.08 -6.19
N PRO A 119 -6.18 0.34 -5.58
CA PRO A 119 -7.47 -0.25 -5.89
C PRO A 119 -7.82 -0.09 -7.37
N ALA A 120 -8.57 -1.04 -7.96
CA ALA A 120 -8.90 -0.98 -9.38
C ALA A 120 -9.72 0.25 -9.77
N TYR A 121 -10.59 0.74 -8.88
CA TYR A 121 -11.43 1.92 -9.08
C TYR A 121 -10.70 3.26 -8.87
N PHE A 122 -9.42 3.27 -8.50
CA PHE A 122 -8.67 4.52 -8.39
C PHE A 122 -8.66 5.28 -9.72
N ASN A 123 -9.07 6.54 -9.68
CA ASN A 123 -9.01 7.45 -10.83
C ASN A 123 -7.57 7.97 -11.06
N ASP A 124 -7.38 8.73 -12.14
CA ASP A 124 -6.07 9.26 -12.52
C ASP A 124 -5.43 10.14 -11.44
N ALA A 125 -6.22 10.97 -10.75
CA ALA A 125 -5.72 11.84 -9.69
C ALA A 125 -5.22 11.03 -8.47
N GLN A 126 -5.94 9.97 -8.10
CA GLN A 126 -5.56 9.09 -7.00
C GLN A 126 -4.33 8.26 -7.35
N ARG A 127 -4.24 7.74 -8.59
CA ARG A 127 -3.04 7.05 -9.10
C ARG A 127 -1.82 7.95 -9.12
N GLN A 128 -1.98 9.18 -9.59
CA GLN A 128 -0.91 10.17 -9.61
C GLN A 128 -0.46 10.52 -8.18
N ALA A 129 -1.40 10.72 -7.26
CA ALA A 129 -1.08 10.97 -5.85
C ALA A 129 -0.25 9.82 -5.23
N THR A 130 -0.58 8.56 -5.53
CA THR A 130 0.22 7.41 -5.05
C THR A 130 1.62 7.40 -5.67
N LYS A 131 1.73 7.74 -6.96
CA LYS A 131 3.03 7.88 -7.63
C LYS A 131 3.87 8.99 -7.00
N ASP A 132 3.26 10.12 -6.67
CA ASP A 132 3.91 11.24 -6.00
C ASP A 132 4.37 10.87 -4.60
N ALA A 133 3.57 10.12 -3.84
CA ALA A 133 3.96 9.58 -2.53
C ALA A 133 5.21 8.70 -2.65
N GLY A 134 5.28 7.82 -3.66
CA GLY A 134 6.48 7.03 -3.96
C GLY A 134 7.70 7.91 -4.26
N LYS A 135 7.54 8.96 -5.07
CA LYS A 135 8.61 9.92 -5.36
C LYS A 135 9.10 10.66 -4.11
N ILE A 136 8.19 11.13 -3.25
CA ILE A 136 8.51 11.78 -1.97
C ILE A 136 9.25 10.79 -1.03
N ALA A 137 8.92 9.50 -1.11
CA ALA A 137 9.63 8.45 -0.38
C ALA A 137 11.02 8.10 -0.94
N GLY A 138 11.41 8.72 -2.06
CA GLY A 138 12.68 8.42 -2.75
C GLY A 138 12.66 7.10 -3.50
N LEU A 139 11.50 6.73 -4.05
CA LEU A 139 11.32 5.59 -4.95
C LEU A 139 10.96 6.10 -6.37
N ASP A 140 11.65 5.58 -7.37
CA ASP A 140 11.23 5.67 -8.77
C ASP A 140 10.14 4.63 -9.02
N VAL A 141 8.91 5.10 -9.15
CA VAL A 141 7.73 4.26 -9.33
C VAL A 141 7.63 3.83 -10.78
N LYS A 142 8.12 2.62 -11.06
CA LYS A 142 8.15 2.03 -12.42
C LYS A 142 6.77 1.72 -12.95
N ARG A 143 5.86 1.29 -12.08
CA ARG A 143 4.49 0.95 -12.44
C ARG A 143 3.57 1.12 -11.24
N ILE A 144 2.35 1.59 -11.53
CA ILE A 144 1.20 1.44 -10.64
C ILE A 144 0.38 0.28 -11.19
N ILE A 145 0.08 -0.71 -10.36
CA ILE A 145 -0.71 -1.89 -10.74
C ILE A 145 -1.97 -1.95 -9.89
N ASN A 146 -3.06 -2.47 -10.46
CA ASN A 146 -4.27 -2.68 -9.69
C ASN A 146 -4.08 -3.85 -8.72
N GLU A 147 -4.53 -3.71 -7.49
CA GLU A 147 -4.57 -4.77 -6.46
C GLU A 147 -5.16 -6.10 -7.00
N PRO A 148 -6.34 -6.13 -7.63
CA PRO A 148 -6.89 -7.38 -8.14
C PRO A 148 -6.06 -8.00 -9.27
N THR A 149 -5.39 -7.18 -10.09
CA THR A 149 -4.43 -7.67 -11.11
C THR A 149 -3.18 -8.25 -10.45
N ALA A 150 -2.65 -7.60 -9.41
CA ALA A 150 -1.52 -8.11 -8.64
C ALA A 150 -1.84 -9.44 -7.94
N ALA A 151 -3.06 -9.58 -7.40
CA ALA A 151 -3.55 -10.82 -6.83
C ALA A 151 -3.63 -11.94 -7.89
N ALA A 152 -4.19 -11.64 -9.07
CA ALA A 152 -4.25 -12.62 -10.17
C ALA A 152 -2.85 -13.10 -10.61
N LEU A 153 -1.88 -12.19 -10.69
CA LEU A 153 -0.48 -12.53 -10.99
C LEU A 153 0.14 -13.40 -9.90
N ALA A 154 -0.12 -13.10 -8.62
CA ALA A 154 0.41 -13.88 -7.50
C ALA A 154 -0.09 -15.33 -7.47
N TYR A 155 -1.32 -15.58 -7.96
CA TYR A 155 -1.86 -16.93 -8.09
C TYR A 155 -1.36 -17.70 -9.32
N GLY A 156 -0.51 -17.09 -10.16
CA GLY A 156 0.01 -17.71 -11.39
C GLY A 156 -1.09 -17.98 -12.42
N LEU A 157 -2.09 -17.10 -12.48
CA LEU A 157 -3.24 -17.23 -13.38
C LEU A 157 -2.94 -16.72 -14.80
N ASP A 158 -1.74 -16.20 -15.04
CA ASP A 158 -1.19 -15.79 -16.35
C ASP A 158 -0.67 -16.97 -17.20
N ASN A 159 -1.12 -18.19 -16.91
CA ASN A 159 -0.61 -19.46 -17.44
C ASN A 159 -1.19 -19.88 -18.80
N GLU A 160 -1.43 -18.91 -19.70
CA GLU A 160 -1.98 -19.08 -21.06
C GLU A 160 -3.38 -19.72 -21.17
N LYS A 161 -4.01 -20.09 -20.05
CA LYS A 161 -5.39 -20.57 -20.04
C LYS A 161 -6.34 -19.40 -19.95
N GLU A 162 -7.21 -19.29 -20.95
CA GLU A 162 -8.32 -18.36 -20.90
C GLU A 162 -9.23 -18.68 -19.73
N GLN A 163 -9.46 -17.70 -18.87
CA GLN A 163 -10.34 -17.84 -17.71
C GLN A 163 -10.86 -16.49 -17.25
N LYS A 164 -12.10 -16.50 -16.75
CA LYS A 164 -12.68 -15.39 -16.03
C LYS A 164 -12.64 -15.70 -14.55
N ILE A 165 -12.12 -14.76 -13.77
CA ILE A 165 -12.02 -14.88 -12.31
C ILE A 165 -12.73 -13.73 -11.64
N MET A 166 -13.14 -13.95 -10.40
CA MET A 166 -13.60 -12.90 -9.50
C MET A 166 -12.57 -12.78 -8.37
N VAL A 167 -12.01 -11.59 -8.22
CA VAL A 167 -11.22 -11.24 -7.03
C VAL A 167 -12.17 -10.59 -6.04
N TYR A 168 -12.32 -11.22 -4.88
CA TYR A 168 -13.05 -10.70 -3.73
C TYR A 168 -12.00 -10.29 -2.69
N ASP A 169 -11.91 -8.99 -2.42
CA ASP A 169 -10.96 -8.40 -1.48
C ASP A 169 -11.72 -7.70 -0.35
N LEU A 170 -11.68 -8.28 0.84
CA LEU A 170 -12.23 -7.68 2.05
C LEU A 170 -11.08 -7.36 3.01
N GLY A 171 -10.60 -6.12 2.91
CA GLY A 171 -9.51 -5.62 3.72
C GLY A 171 -9.97 -5.11 5.08
N GLY A 172 -9.07 -4.39 5.77
CA GLY A 172 -9.39 -3.81 7.07
C GLY A 172 -10.42 -2.68 7.01
N GLY A 173 -10.48 -1.89 5.94
CA GLY A 173 -11.41 -0.75 5.86
C GLY A 173 -12.17 -0.62 4.53
N THR A 174 -11.93 -1.51 3.59
CA THR A 174 -12.56 -1.46 2.26
C THR A 174 -12.90 -2.87 1.80
N PHE A 175 -14.00 -2.96 1.08
CA PHE A 175 -14.44 -4.16 0.39
C PHE A 175 -14.46 -3.87 -1.11
N ASP A 176 -13.76 -4.68 -1.88
CA ASP A 176 -13.62 -4.52 -3.32
C ASP A 176 -13.86 -5.87 -4.02
N VAL A 177 -14.60 -5.84 -5.12
CA VAL A 177 -14.84 -6.99 -5.98
C VAL A 177 -14.55 -6.63 -7.42
N SER A 178 -13.77 -7.48 -8.09
CA SER A 178 -13.40 -7.28 -9.49
C SER A 178 -13.58 -8.55 -10.31
N ILE A 179 -14.19 -8.42 -11.47
CA ILE A 179 -14.24 -9.47 -12.49
C ILE A 179 -13.09 -9.24 -13.46
N ILE A 180 -12.26 -10.25 -13.64
CA ILE A 180 -11.06 -10.18 -14.46
C ILE A 180 -11.16 -11.23 -15.56
N ASP A 181 -10.85 -10.82 -16.78
CA ASP A 181 -10.58 -11.72 -17.89
C ASP A 181 -9.07 -11.92 -18.03
N ILE A 182 -8.65 -13.17 -18.16
CA ILE A 182 -7.27 -13.52 -18.42
C ILE A 182 -7.26 -14.33 -19.71
N GLY A 183 -6.53 -13.84 -20.72
CA GLY A 183 -6.44 -14.44 -22.04
C GLY A 183 -5.41 -13.72 -22.90
N ASP A 184 -4.83 -14.42 -23.88
CA ASP A 184 -3.85 -13.85 -24.82
C ASP A 184 -2.66 -13.11 -24.16
N GLY A 185 -2.24 -13.54 -22.97
CA GLY A 185 -1.17 -12.88 -22.20
C GLY A 185 -1.55 -11.52 -21.61
N VAL A 186 -2.84 -11.18 -21.61
CA VAL A 186 -3.41 -9.95 -21.07
C VAL A 186 -4.28 -10.27 -19.86
N ILE A 187 -4.20 -9.40 -18.84
CA ILE A 187 -5.10 -9.42 -17.68
C ILE A 187 -5.94 -8.14 -17.74
N GLU A 188 -7.23 -8.28 -18.02
CA GLU A 188 -8.15 -7.18 -18.16
C GLU A 188 -9.18 -7.16 -17.03
N VAL A 189 -9.37 -6.00 -16.39
CA VAL A 189 -10.43 -5.81 -15.41
C VAL A 189 -11.72 -5.43 -16.16
N LEU A 190 -12.67 -6.35 -16.22
CA LEU A 190 -13.95 -6.16 -16.93
C LEU A 190 -14.95 -5.31 -16.14
N ALA A 191 -14.98 -5.52 -14.82
CA ALA A 191 -15.86 -4.80 -13.91
C ALA A 191 -15.22 -4.71 -12.54
N THR A 192 -15.43 -3.59 -11.85
CA THR A 192 -15.03 -3.40 -10.46
C THR A 192 -16.16 -2.69 -9.71
N ASN A 193 -16.42 -3.11 -8.48
CA ASN A 193 -17.35 -2.48 -7.56
C ASN A 193 -16.88 -2.75 -6.13
N GLY A 194 -17.54 -2.17 -5.14
CA GLY A 194 -17.15 -2.35 -3.75
C GLY A 194 -17.87 -1.41 -2.80
N ASP A 195 -17.49 -1.49 -1.54
CA ASP A 195 -17.84 -0.52 -0.52
C ASP A 195 -16.57 0.02 0.12
N THR A 196 -16.29 1.30 -0.17
CA THR A 196 -15.14 2.00 0.38
C THR A 196 -15.23 2.23 1.88
N ARG A 197 -16.28 1.84 2.59
CA ARG A 197 -16.47 2.00 4.04
C ARG A 197 -16.95 0.71 4.72
N LEU A 198 -16.58 -0.45 4.16
CA LEU A 198 -16.84 -1.76 4.75
C LEU A 198 -15.53 -2.52 4.85
N GLY A 199 -15.15 -3.03 6.01
CA GLY A 199 -13.96 -3.85 6.19
C GLY A 199 -13.88 -4.45 7.60
N GLY A 200 -12.78 -5.15 7.89
CA GLY A 200 -12.56 -5.79 9.19
C GLY A 200 -12.68 -4.86 10.41
N ASP A 201 -12.36 -3.56 10.25
CA ASP A 201 -12.53 -2.55 11.30
C ASP A 201 -14.01 -2.44 11.74
N ASP A 202 -14.98 -2.63 10.83
CA ASP A 202 -16.43 -2.62 11.14
C ASP A 202 -16.92 -3.93 11.78
N PHE A 203 -16.15 -5.02 11.66
CA PHE A 203 -16.44 -6.31 12.31
C PHE A 203 -15.86 -6.38 13.73
N ASP A 204 -14.82 -5.60 14.00
CA ASP A 204 -14.17 -5.49 15.31
C ASP A 204 -14.97 -4.59 16.29
N GLU A 205 -15.87 -3.73 15.79
CA GLU A 205 -16.82 -2.92 16.57
C GLU A 205 -17.97 -3.74 17.20
#